data_AF-A0A8T3KUR2-F1
#
_entry.id   AF-A0A8T3KUR2-F1
#
_cell.length_a   1.000
_cell.length_b   1.000
_cell.length_c   1.000
_cell.angle_alpha   90.00
_cell.angle_beta   90.00
_cell.angle_gamma   90.00
#
_symmetry.space_group_name_H-M   'P 1'
#
loop_
_entity.id
_entity.type
_entity.pdbx_description
1 polymer ?
#
loop_
_entity_poly.entity_id
_entity_poly.type
_entity_poly.pdbx_seq_one_letter_code
_entity_poly.pdbx_strand_id
1 'polypeptide(L)'
;MPDNNNRCGYTAIVGRPNVGKSTLMNRIIGLKLAITSHKAQTTRHSILGIKTLDGGQVVYVDTPGIHERADHAMNRYLNRTAKSALTDVDVIIFVVEALRWTNEDSKVLKILQECSMPVILAINKVDTIKKKEELLPYLAEMAERYAFAEVIPISAKNGSNVETLESRVLKNLPPGDNFFPEDQLTDRPEKFFAAEMVREQITRRYAKELPYAVSVEIERFEEDNGLYRISAVVWVEKPGQKAIIIGKNGAALKSAATQARKAMESFFDCKVYLEVWVKVKRSWSSDESALVRLGYGD
;
A
#
# COMPACT_ATOMS: atom_id res chain seq x y z
N MET A 1 -35.64 17.79 4.30
CA MET A 1 -34.79 16.58 4.24
C MET A 1 -33.74 16.76 5.32
N PRO A 2 -33.34 15.74 6.08
CA PRO A 2 -32.21 15.93 6.97
C PRO A 2 -31.01 16.28 6.09
N ASP A 3 -30.34 17.40 6.41
CA ASP A 3 -29.09 17.80 5.78
C ASP A 3 -28.07 16.68 6.04
N ASN A 4 -28.00 15.71 5.13
CA ASN A 4 -27.01 14.64 5.23
C ASN A 4 -25.67 15.26 4.82
N ASN A 5 -25.04 15.92 5.79
CA ASN A 5 -23.73 16.54 5.66
C ASN A 5 -22.61 15.47 5.60
N ASN A 6 -23.01 14.20 5.53
CA ASN A 6 -22.15 13.03 5.35
C ASN A 6 -21.55 13.01 3.96
N ARG A 7 -20.26 12.68 3.87
CA ARG A 7 -19.53 12.61 2.61
C ARG A 7 -18.88 11.26 2.45
N CYS A 8 -19.01 10.65 1.28
CA CYS A 8 -18.41 9.35 1.02
C CYS A 8 -17.86 9.29 -0.40
N GLY A 9 -16.68 8.68 -0.57
CA GLY A 9 -16.10 8.53 -1.89
C GLY A 9 -14.71 7.88 -1.88
N TYR A 10 -14.19 7.66 -3.08
CA TYR A 10 -12.90 7.03 -3.31
C TYR A 10 -11.78 8.08 -3.41
N THR A 11 -10.65 7.80 -2.77
CA THR A 11 -9.46 8.66 -2.80
C THR A 11 -8.23 7.90 -3.27
N ALA A 12 -7.62 8.31 -4.37
CA ALA A 12 -6.37 7.72 -4.83
C ALA A 12 -5.17 8.34 -4.09
N ILE A 13 -4.21 7.51 -3.65
CA ILE A 13 -2.90 7.98 -3.19
C ILE A 13 -1.88 7.74 -4.31
N VAL A 14 -1.37 8.82 -4.89
CA VAL A 14 -0.45 8.78 -6.04
C VAL A 14 0.88 9.46 -5.72
N GLY A 15 1.86 9.21 -6.57
CA GLY A 15 3.20 9.80 -6.45
C GLY A 15 4.29 8.83 -6.87
N ARG A 16 5.51 9.35 -7.06
CA ARG A 16 6.64 8.52 -7.47
C ARG A 16 6.99 7.47 -6.39
N PRO A 17 7.80 6.46 -6.72
CA PRO A 17 8.23 5.45 -5.75
C PRO A 17 8.93 6.06 -4.53
N ASN A 18 8.80 5.42 -3.37
CA ASN A 18 9.51 5.78 -2.13
C ASN A 18 9.22 7.17 -1.52
N VAL A 19 8.21 7.91 -1.99
CA VAL A 19 7.75 9.16 -1.34
C VAL A 19 6.99 8.95 -0.03
N GLY A 20 6.58 7.70 0.26
CA GLY A 20 5.91 7.32 1.50
C GLY A 20 4.40 7.09 1.40
N LYS A 21 3.86 6.78 0.21
CA LYS A 21 2.45 6.44 -0.02
C LYS A 21 1.93 5.35 0.92
N SER A 22 2.59 4.19 0.94
CA SER A 22 2.19 3.06 1.81
C SER A 22 2.34 3.38 3.30
N THR A 23 3.33 4.19 3.67
CA THR A 23 3.48 4.68 5.05
C THR A 23 2.31 5.58 5.44
N LEU A 24 1.87 6.45 4.52
CA LEU A 24 0.72 7.32 4.73
C LEU A 24 -0.57 6.52 4.85
N MET A 25 -0.82 5.58 3.94
CA MET A 25 -1.98 4.70 3.98
C MET A 25 -2.05 3.94 5.31
N ASN A 26 -0.95 3.30 5.72
CA ASN A 26 -0.91 2.58 7.00
C ASN A 26 -1.16 3.50 8.20
N ARG A 27 -0.70 4.76 8.12
CA ARG A 27 -0.90 5.73 9.19
C ARG A 27 -2.36 6.16 9.30
N ILE A 28 -3.00 6.45 8.16
CA ILE A 28 -4.42 6.84 8.08
C ILE A 28 -5.31 5.73 8.64
N ILE A 29 -5.08 4.49 8.17
CA ILE A 29 -5.92 3.36 8.57
C ILE A 29 -5.60 2.88 9.99
N GLY A 30 -4.42 3.19 10.52
CA GLY A 30 -3.99 2.72 11.84
C GLY A 30 -3.57 1.25 11.86
N LEU A 31 -3.63 0.57 10.70
CA LEU A 31 -3.19 -0.80 10.50
C LEU A 31 -2.16 -0.86 9.37
N LYS A 32 -1.29 -1.88 9.43
CA LYS A 32 -0.29 -2.12 8.40
C LYS A 32 -0.90 -2.84 7.19
N LEU A 33 -1.74 -2.14 6.43
CA LEU A 33 -2.43 -2.70 5.26
C LEU A 33 -1.52 -2.83 4.01
N ALA A 34 -0.66 -1.84 3.77
CA ALA A 34 0.23 -1.79 2.61
C ALA A 34 1.66 -2.19 2.99
N ILE A 35 2.29 -3.03 2.15
CA ILE A 35 3.67 -3.47 2.36
C ILE A 35 4.65 -2.29 2.21
N THR A 36 5.38 -1.98 3.27
CA THR A 36 6.47 -1.00 3.25
C THR A 36 7.82 -1.70 2.98
N SER A 37 8.41 -1.49 1.81
CA SER A 37 9.80 -1.89 1.54
C SER A 37 10.52 -0.81 0.73
N HIS A 38 11.86 -0.77 0.83
CA HIS A 38 12.72 0.19 0.12
C HIS A 38 12.80 -0.05 -1.40
N LYS A 39 12.22 -1.15 -1.90
CA LYS A 39 12.14 -1.45 -3.33
C LYS A 39 10.82 -0.96 -3.92
N ALA A 40 10.93 -0.36 -5.10
CA ALA A 40 9.81 -0.17 -6.01
C ALA A 40 9.08 -1.50 -6.29
N GLN A 41 7.75 -1.46 -6.54
CA GLN A 41 6.87 -2.58 -6.92
C GLN A 41 6.45 -3.56 -5.80
N THR A 42 6.14 -3.06 -4.61
CA THR A 42 5.70 -3.90 -3.46
C THR A 42 4.22 -4.26 -3.49
N THR A 43 3.37 -3.33 -3.91
CA THR A 43 1.92 -3.52 -4.02
C THR A 43 1.58 -4.16 -5.36
N ARG A 44 1.06 -5.40 -5.32
CA ARG A 44 0.60 -6.15 -6.50
C ARG A 44 -0.92 -6.22 -6.64
N HIS A 45 -1.63 -6.12 -5.52
CA HIS A 45 -3.08 -6.10 -5.45
C HIS A 45 -3.49 -4.74 -4.89
N SER A 46 -4.45 -4.07 -5.52
CA SER A 46 -5.09 -2.90 -4.93
C SER A 46 -5.81 -3.34 -3.66
N ILE A 47 -5.41 -2.77 -2.53
CA ILE A 47 -6.08 -2.93 -1.24
C ILE A 47 -6.85 -1.64 -1.01
N LEU A 48 -8.13 -1.76 -0.64
CA LEU A 48 -8.89 -0.62 -0.15
C LEU A 48 -8.53 -0.40 1.32
N GLY A 49 -8.16 0.82 1.65
CA GLY A 49 -8.11 1.30 3.03
C GLY A 49 -9.38 2.08 3.30
N ILE A 50 -10.20 1.62 4.23
CA ILE A 50 -11.47 2.28 4.55
C ILE A 50 -11.28 3.03 5.87
N LYS A 51 -11.62 4.31 5.87
CA LYS A 51 -11.56 5.16 7.06
C LYS A 51 -12.90 5.85 7.25
N THR A 52 -13.59 5.49 8.32
CA THR A 52 -14.76 6.23 8.79
C THR A 52 -14.30 7.35 9.73
N LEU A 53 -14.75 8.57 9.47
CA LEU A 53 -14.47 9.79 10.23
C LEU A 53 -15.81 10.41 10.67
N ASP A 54 -15.75 11.36 11.60
CA ASP A 54 -16.92 12.19 11.86
C ASP A 54 -17.29 12.98 10.60
N GLY A 55 -18.53 12.82 10.13
CA GLY A 55 -19.03 13.42 8.89
C GLY A 55 -18.77 12.63 7.60
N GLY A 56 -18.28 11.38 7.67
CA GLY A 56 -18.32 10.48 6.50
C GLY A 56 -17.22 9.43 6.39
N GLN A 57 -17.09 8.85 5.20
CA GLN A 57 -16.19 7.72 4.94
C GLN A 57 -15.29 7.95 3.73
N VAL A 58 -14.00 7.70 3.90
CA VAL A 58 -13.00 7.80 2.83
C VAL A 58 -12.52 6.40 2.47
N VAL A 59 -12.62 6.04 1.19
CA VAL A 59 -12.12 4.77 0.66
C VAL A 59 -10.83 5.00 -0.12
N TYR A 60 -9.70 4.76 0.52
CA TYR A 60 -8.38 4.93 -0.06
C TYR A 60 -8.03 3.77 -1.01
N VAL A 61 -7.63 4.11 -2.23
CA VAL A 61 -7.17 3.16 -3.24
C VAL A 61 -5.65 3.23 -3.34
N ASP A 62 -4.95 2.12 -3.04
CA ASP A 62 -3.50 2.06 -3.27
C ASP A 62 -3.24 1.90 -4.77
N THR A 63 -2.72 2.97 -5.40
CA THR A 63 -2.27 2.91 -6.78
C THR A 63 -0.79 2.54 -6.82
N PRO A 64 -0.39 1.51 -7.59
CA PRO A 64 1.02 1.23 -7.82
C PRO A 64 1.73 2.50 -8.34
N GLY A 65 2.90 2.83 -7.77
CA GLY A 65 3.63 4.03 -8.18
C GLY A 65 3.93 4.03 -9.69
N ILE A 66 3.70 5.17 -10.36
CA ILE A 66 3.94 5.34 -11.79
C ILE A 66 5.45 5.23 -12.07
N HIS A 67 5.88 4.31 -12.94
CA HIS A 67 7.29 4.04 -13.27
C HIS A 67 7.58 4.19 -14.76
N GLU A 68 8.81 4.60 -15.08
CA GLU A 68 9.29 4.78 -16.45
C GLU A 68 10.02 3.58 -17.06
N ARG A 69 10.47 2.57 -16.28
CA ARG A 69 11.24 1.45 -16.85
C ARG A 69 10.37 0.52 -17.70
N ALA A 70 10.25 0.89 -18.97
CA ALA A 70 9.66 0.12 -20.05
C ALA A 70 10.54 -1.10 -20.35
N ASP A 71 9.95 -2.29 -20.23
CA ASP A 71 10.16 -3.44 -21.14
C ASP A 71 9.38 -4.70 -20.74
N HIS A 72 8.81 -4.75 -19.53
CA HIS A 72 8.01 -5.89 -19.09
C HIS A 72 6.51 -5.61 -19.13
N ALA A 73 5.73 -6.57 -19.64
CA ALA A 73 4.26 -6.50 -19.74
C ALA A 73 3.57 -6.11 -18.42
N MET A 74 4.16 -6.51 -17.29
CA MET A 74 3.70 -6.15 -15.94
C MET A 74 3.74 -4.64 -15.65
N ASN A 75 4.74 -3.89 -16.17
CA ASN A 75 4.78 -2.43 -15.98
C ASN A 75 3.75 -1.69 -16.84
N ARG A 76 3.46 -2.20 -18.05
CA ARG A 76 2.37 -1.65 -18.88
C ARG A 76 1.01 -1.90 -18.23
N TYR A 77 0.81 -3.09 -17.66
CA TYR A 77 -0.36 -3.40 -16.84
C TYR A 77 -0.46 -2.43 -15.66
N LEU A 78 0.59 -2.28 -14.84
CA LEU A 78 0.58 -1.37 -13.67
C LEU A 78 0.32 0.10 -14.05
N ASN A 79 0.90 0.60 -15.13
CA ASN A 79 0.64 1.97 -15.60
C ASN A 79 -0.79 2.14 -16.16
N ARG A 80 -1.36 1.08 -16.78
CA ARG A 80 -2.77 1.08 -17.24
C ARG A 80 -3.74 0.99 -16.07
N THR A 81 -3.43 0.20 -15.05
CA THR A 81 -4.17 0.12 -13.79
C THR A 81 -4.10 1.45 -13.04
N ALA A 82 -2.93 2.09 -12.96
CA ALA A 82 -2.79 3.41 -12.34
C ALA A 82 -3.62 4.49 -13.04
N LYS A 83 -3.68 4.49 -14.39
CA LYS A 83 -4.55 5.40 -15.14
C LYS A 83 -6.04 5.08 -14.98
N SER A 84 -6.42 3.79 -15.00
CA SER A 84 -7.83 3.39 -14.81
C SER A 84 -8.31 3.68 -13.38
N ALA A 85 -7.46 3.45 -12.38
CA ALA A 85 -7.73 3.76 -10.98
C ALA A 85 -7.89 5.26 -10.69
N LEU A 86 -7.48 6.15 -11.61
CA LEU A 86 -7.72 7.60 -11.50
C LEU A 86 -9.03 8.04 -12.15
N THR A 87 -9.72 7.16 -12.87
CA THR A 87 -10.96 7.53 -13.59
C THR A 87 -12.20 7.43 -12.69
N ASP A 88 -12.13 6.60 -11.65
CA ASP A 88 -13.24 6.27 -10.74
C ASP A 88 -13.04 6.78 -9.30
N VAL A 89 -12.20 7.81 -9.12
CA VAL A 89 -11.96 8.42 -7.78
C VAL A 89 -12.51 9.83 -7.70
N ASP A 90 -12.93 10.22 -6.51
CA ASP A 90 -13.51 11.54 -6.25
C ASP A 90 -12.45 12.58 -5.87
N VAL A 91 -11.37 12.15 -5.21
CA VAL A 91 -10.26 13.01 -4.74
C VAL A 91 -8.92 12.31 -4.98
N ILE A 92 -7.88 13.08 -5.26
CA ILE A 92 -6.52 12.55 -5.44
C ILE A 92 -5.57 13.16 -4.40
N ILE A 93 -4.85 12.33 -3.66
CA ILE A 93 -3.72 12.74 -2.81
C ILE A 93 -2.42 12.52 -3.59
N PHE A 94 -1.80 13.61 -4.03
CA PHE A 94 -0.48 13.56 -4.65
C PHE A 94 0.61 13.70 -3.60
N VAL A 95 1.33 12.61 -3.34
CA VAL A 95 2.41 12.57 -2.34
C VAL A 95 3.76 12.85 -2.99
N VAL A 96 4.47 13.86 -2.47
CA VAL A 96 5.85 14.19 -2.85
C VAL A 96 6.77 14.18 -1.63
N GLU A 97 8.07 14.15 -1.87
CA GLU A 97 9.08 14.26 -0.81
C GLU A 97 9.49 15.71 -0.63
N ALA A 98 9.45 16.21 0.62
CA ALA A 98 9.82 17.58 0.92
C ALA A 98 11.24 17.92 0.43
N LEU A 99 11.39 19.12 -0.15
CA LEU A 99 12.64 19.63 -0.72
C LEU A 99 13.22 18.77 -1.85
N ARG A 100 12.43 17.87 -2.45
CA ARG A 100 12.91 16.97 -3.50
C ARG A 100 11.84 16.75 -4.58
N TRP A 101 11.84 17.67 -5.54
CA TRP A 101 11.09 17.54 -6.77
C TRP A 101 11.95 16.90 -7.88
N THR A 102 11.40 15.92 -8.59
CA THR A 102 12.10 15.20 -9.66
C THR A 102 11.29 15.15 -10.94
N ASN A 103 11.91 14.67 -12.03
CA ASN A 103 11.21 14.42 -13.29
C ASN A 103 10.09 13.38 -13.17
N GLU A 104 10.17 12.44 -12.21
CA GLU A 104 9.09 11.49 -11.95
C GLU A 104 7.88 12.21 -11.35
N ASP A 105 8.09 13.15 -10.42
CA ASP A 105 7.02 13.95 -9.83
C ASP A 105 6.32 14.81 -10.91
N SER A 106 7.11 15.44 -11.80
CA SER A 106 6.57 16.18 -12.96
C SER A 106 5.72 15.32 -13.89
N LYS A 107 6.04 14.02 -14.06
CA LYS A 107 5.26 13.10 -14.90
C LYS A 107 3.95 12.72 -14.25
N VAL A 108 3.96 12.45 -12.94
CA VAL A 108 2.72 12.24 -12.19
C VAL A 108 1.85 13.48 -12.32
N LEU A 109 2.40 14.67 -12.09
CA LEU A 109 1.65 15.93 -12.20
C LEU A 109 1.01 16.13 -13.59
N LYS A 110 1.74 15.82 -14.68
CA LYS A 110 1.18 15.90 -16.04
C LYS A 110 -0.04 15.01 -16.24
N ILE A 111 -0.03 13.80 -15.67
CA ILE A 111 -1.18 12.90 -15.72
C ILE A 111 -2.34 13.49 -14.91
N LEU A 112 -2.05 14.06 -13.74
CA LEU A 112 -3.07 14.70 -12.88
C LEU A 112 -3.69 15.96 -13.51
N GLN A 113 -2.95 16.66 -14.36
CA GLN A 113 -3.47 17.80 -15.12
C GLN A 113 -4.56 17.40 -16.14
N GLU A 114 -4.61 16.13 -16.53
CA GLU A 114 -5.66 15.59 -17.40
C GLU A 114 -6.89 15.11 -16.61
N CYS A 115 -6.82 15.06 -15.28
CA CYS A 115 -7.92 14.68 -14.40
C CYS A 115 -8.78 15.89 -14.03
N SER A 116 -10.09 15.70 -13.86
CA SER A 116 -11.03 16.75 -13.40
C SER A 116 -11.26 16.76 -11.88
N MET A 117 -10.74 15.76 -11.17
CA MET A 117 -10.89 15.59 -9.73
C MET A 117 -10.00 16.59 -8.95
N PRO A 118 -10.44 17.06 -7.78
CA PRO A 118 -9.60 17.84 -6.88
C PRO A 118 -8.33 17.06 -6.46
N VAL A 119 -7.17 17.72 -6.60
CA VAL A 119 -5.88 17.17 -6.18
C VAL A 119 -5.39 17.89 -4.93
N ILE A 120 -5.12 17.13 -3.87
CA ILE A 120 -4.48 17.59 -2.64
C ILE A 120 -3.00 17.20 -2.68
N LEU A 121 -2.10 18.18 -2.59
CA LEU A 121 -0.67 17.94 -2.52
C LEU A 121 -0.24 17.64 -1.08
N ALA A 122 0.21 16.42 -0.82
CA ALA A 122 0.79 16.00 0.45
C ALA A 122 2.32 16.01 0.38
N ILE A 123 2.95 17.00 1.01
CA ILE A 123 4.41 17.15 1.03
C ILE A 123 4.96 16.38 2.23
N ASN A 124 5.44 15.15 1.97
CA ASN A 124 5.80 14.20 3.00
C ASN A 124 7.28 14.29 3.43
N LYS A 125 7.61 13.64 4.56
CA LYS A 125 8.94 13.56 5.17
C LYS A 125 9.45 14.91 5.71
N VAL A 126 8.55 15.80 6.12
CA VAL A 126 8.95 17.09 6.72
C VAL A 126 9.76 16.92 8.01
N ASP A 127 9.65 15.77 8.68
CA ASP A 127 10.46 15.38 9.83
C ASP A 127 11.96 15.20 9.50
N THR A 128 12.31 15.05 8.22
CA THR A 128 13.70 14.87 7.78
C THR A 128 14.39 16.18 7.41
N ILE A 129 13.65 17.30 7.39
CA ILE A 129 14.17 18.62 7.03
C ILE A 129 15.05 19.15 8.16
N LYS A 130 16.32 19.42 7.85
CA LYS A 130 17.29 19.96 8.82
C LYS A 130 17.09 21.46 9.05
N LYS A 131 16.81 22.21 7.98
CA LYS A 131 16.64 23.67 8.01
C LYS A 131 15.17 24.01 7.76
N LYS A 132 14.41 24.23 8.83
CA LYS A 132 12.96 24.49 8.74
C LYS A 132 12.62 25.72 7.91
N GLU A 133 13.52 26.69 7.83
CA GLU A 133 13.40 27.90 7.02
C GLU A 133 13.25 27.60 5.50
N GLU A 134 13.76 26.46 5.03
CA GLU A 134 13.64 26.05 3.61
C GLU A 134 12.22 25.57 3.26
N LEU A 135 11.40 25.22 4.26
CA LEU A 135 10.08 24.65 4.00
C LEU A 135 9.10 25.69 3.44
N LEU A 136 9.02 26.89 4.02
CA LEU A 136 8.06 27.92 3.59
C LEU A 136 8.26 28.33 2.12
N PRO A 137 9.48 28.67 1.65
CA PRO A 137 9.73 28.93 0.23
C PRO A 137 9.36 27.74 -0.66
N TYR A 138 9.66 26.51 -0.24
CA TYR A 138 9.32 25.32 -0.99
C TYR A 138 7.80 25.10 -1.10
N LEU A 139 7.04 25.36 -0.04
CA LEU A 139 5.57 25.29 -0.08
C LEU A 139 4.99 26.28 -1.09
N ALA A 140 5.50 27.51 -1.11
CA ALA A 140 5.08 28.54 -2.07
C ALA A 140 5.40 28.10 -3.52
N GLU A 141 6.61 27.63 -3.78
CA GLU A 141 7.01 27.09 -5.08
C GLU A 141 6.10 25.93 -5.51
N MET A 142 5.77 25.01 -4.60
CA MET A 142 4.91 23.89 -4.93
C MET A 142 3.47 24.32 -5.24
N ALA A 143 2.93 25.31 -4.53
CA ALA A 143 1.59 25.83 -4.75
C ALA A 143 1.44 26.49 -6.14
N GLU A 144 2.51 27.02 -6.73
CA GLU A 144 2.49 27.63 -8.06
C GLU A 144 2.52 26.60 -9.21
N ARG A 145 2.87 25.33 -8.93
CA ARG A 145 3.03 24.30 -9.99
C ARG A 145 1.72 23.81 -10.57
N TYR A 146 0.63 23.89 -9.82
CA TYR A 146 -0.70 23.43 -10.22
C TYR A 146 -1.75 24.02 -9.27
N ALA A 147 -2.99 24.11 -9.74
CA ALA A 147 -4.13 24.54 -8.93
C ALA A 147 -4.57 23.42 -7.97
N PHE A 148 -3.72 23.10 -6.99
CA PHE A 148 -4.07 22.14 -5.94
C PHE A 148 -5.24 22.66 -5.11
N ALA A 149 -6.16 21.77 -4.75
CA ALA A 149 -7.24 22.10 -3.81
C ALA A 149 -6.67 22.46 -2.43
N GLU A 150 -5.61 21.77 -2.01
CA GLU A 150 -4.90 22.00 -0.75
C GLU A 150 -3.42 21.62 -0.90
N VAL A 151 -2.54 22.30 -0.16
CA VAL A 151 -1.12 21.95 -0.04
C VAL A 151 -0.80 21.72 1.44
N ILE A 152 -0.49 20.48 1.80
CA ILE A 152 -0.40 20.05 3.20
C ILE A 152 0.98 19.42 3.47
N PRO A 153 1.85 20.06 4.26
CA PRO A 153 3.08 19.43 4.74
C PRO A 153 2.75 18.37 5.79
N ILE A 154 3.22 17.14 5.59
CA ILE A 154 2.96 16.00 6.48
C ILE A 154 4.23 15.24 6.85
N SER A 155 4.16 14.51 7.96
CA SER A 155 5.06 13.38 8.23
C SER A 155 4.22 12.12 8.36
N ALA A 156 4.18 11.29 7.32
CA ALA A 156 3.49 10.00 7.37
C ALA A 156 4.08 9.08 8.46
N LYS A 157 5.39 9.20 8.72
CA LYS A 157 6.10 8.40 9.74
C LYS A 157 5.66 8.78 11.15
N ASN A 158 5.61 10.08 11.45
CA ASN A 158 5.35 10.57 12.81
C ASN A 158 3.87 10.92 13.03
N GLY A 159 3.08 11.05 11.95
CA GLY A 159 1.68 11.45 11.94
C GLY A 159 1.42 12.95 11.90
N SER A 160 2.45 13.78 11.82
CA SER A 160 2.28 15.24 11.77
C SER A 160 1.37 15.62 10.60
N ASN A 161 0.30 16.37 10.89
CA ASN A 161 -0.71 16.87 9.94
C ASN A 161 -1.46 15.80 9.14
N VAL A 162 -1.42 14.51 9.52
CA VAL A 162 -2.17 13.47 8.82
C VAL A 162 -3.68 13.62 9.06
N GLU A 163 -4.10 13.95 10.29
CA GLU A 163 -5.52 14.23 10.60
C GLU A 163 -6.06 15.43 9.80
N THR A 164 -5.24 16.47 9.64
CA THR A 164 -5.58 17.62 8.78
C THR A 164 -5.77 17.19 7.33
N LEU A 165 -4.87 16.33 6.81
CA LEU A 165 -5.01 15.76 5.47
C LEU A 165 -6.31 14.96 5.34
N GLU A 166 -6.64 14.09 6.30
CA GLU A 166 -7.88 13.30 6.32
C GLU A 166 -9.12 14.21 6.30
N SER A 167 -9.16 15.22 7.16
CA SER A 167 -10.27 16.19 7.19
C SER A 167 -10.41 16.97 5.88
N ARG A 168 -9.29 17.36 5.26
CA ARG A 168 -9.30 18.07 3.97
C ARG A 168 -9.74 17.18 2.82
N VAL A 169 -9.36 15.90 2.83
CA VAL A 169 -9.84 14.90 1.87
C VAL A 169 -11.35 14.75 2.00
N LEU A 170 -11.86 14.49 3.22
CA LEU A 170 -13.30 14.33 3.47
C LEU A 170 -14.12 15.53 2.98
N LYS A 171 -13.63 16.75 3.21
CA LYS A 171 -14.29 17.99 2.74
C LYS A 171 -14.36 18.13 1.22
N ASN A 172 -13.52 17.43 0.47
CA ASN A 172 -13.54 17.43 -0.99
C ASN A 172 -14.32 16.25 -1.59
N LEU A 173 -14.77 15.28 -0.78
CA LEU A 173 -15.60 14.17 -1.23
C LEU A 173 -17.05 14.63 -1.49
N PRO A 174 -17.78 13.96 -2.40
CA PRO A 174 -19.18 14.24 -2.64
C PRO A 174 -20.05 13.90 -1.42
N PRO A 175 -21.23 14.54 -1.27
CA PRO A 175 -22.20 14.11 -0.28
C PRO A 175 -22.68 12.69 -0.60
N GLY A 176 -22.80 11.85 0.41
CA GLY A 176 -23.19 10.45 0.22
C GLY A 176 -23.18 9.63 1.50
N ASP A 177 -23.90 8.52 1.47
CA ASP A 177 -23.89 7.52 2.55
C ASP A 177 -22.61 6.68 2.51
N ASN A 178 -22.22 6.12 3.65
CA ASN A 178 -21.03 5.28 3.76
C ASN A 178 -21.18 4.03 2.87
N PHE A 179 -20.12 3.68 2.12
CA PHE A 179 -20.10 2.50 1.25
C PHE A 179 -19.92 1.20 2.03
N PHE A 180 -19.25 1.26 3.18
CA PHE A 180 -18.90 0.12 4.01
C PHE A 180 -19.34 0.34 5.47
N PRO A 181 -19.51 -0.75 6.25
CA PRO A 181 -19.68 -0.68 7.71
C PRO A 181 -18.61 0.19 8.39
N GLU A 182 -18.96 0.83 9.50
CA GLU A 182 -18.10 1.82 10.17
C GLU A 182 -16.78 1.23 10.69
N ASP A 183 -16.81 -0.04 11.09
CA ASP A 183 -15.69 -0.82 11.64
C ASP A 183 -14.83 -1.50 10.57
N GLN A 184 -15.27 -1.50 9.31
CA GLN A 184 -14.52 -2.12 8.23
C GLN A 184 -13.34 -1.23 7.83
N LEU A 185 -12.12 -1.76 7.93
CA LEU A 185 -10.88 -1.03 7.60
C LEU A 185 -10.32 -1.37 6.22
N THR A 186 -10.79 -2.45 5.60
CA THR A 186 -10.29 -2.95 4.31
C THR A 186 -11.28 -3.92 3.66
N ASP A 187 -11.14 -4.13 2.35
CA ASP A 187 -11.93 -5.08 1.55
C ASP A 187 -11.35 -6.51 1.57
N ARG A 188 -10.15 -6.69 2.13
CA ARG A 188 -9.44 -7.99 2.11
C ARG A 188 -9.64 -8.79 3.40
N PRO A 189 -9.77 -10.12 3.31
CA PRO A 189 -9.90 -10.98 4.48
C PRO A 189 -8.57 -11.10 5.25
N GLU A 190 -8.61 -11.42 6.54
CA GLU A 190 -7.42 -11.57 7.41
C GLU A 190 -6.33 -12.50 6.83
N LYS A 191 -6.74 -13.60 6.17
CA LYS A 191 -5.84 -14.53 5.48
C LYS A 191 -4.93 -13.84 4.46
N PHE A 192 -5.41 -12.78 3.80
CA PHE A 192 -4.62 -12.00 2.86
C PHE A 192 -3.48 -11.28 3.59
N PHE A 193 -3.77 -10.61 4.70
CA PHE A 193 -2.73 -9.93 5.50
C PHE A 193 -1.71 -10.91 6.06
N ALA A 194 -2.13 -12.11 6.48
CA ALA A 194 -1.22 -13.15 6.90
C ALA A 194 -0.24 -13.55 5.77
N ALA A 195 -0.74 -13.74 4.54
CA ALA A 195 0.11 -14.03 3.38
C ALA A 195 1.10 -12.89 3.10
N GLU A 196 0.61 -11.65 3.14
CA GLU A 196 1.40 -10.45 2.86
C GLU A 196 2.50 -10.21 3.90
N MET A 197 2.25 -10.47 5.18
CA MET A 197 3.26 -10.37 6.23
C MET A 197 4.38 -11.39 6.05
N VAL A 198 4.05 -12.62 5.68
CA VAL A 198 5.07 -13.64 5.33
C VAL A 198 5.85 -13.19 4.09
N ARG A 199 5.15 -12.73 3.04
CA ARG A 199 5.76 -12.24 1.80
C ARG A 199 6.72 -11.09 2.04
N GLU A 200 6.35 -10.13 2.89
CA GLU A 200 7.18 -8.99 3.27
C GLU A 200 8.48 -9.47 3.92
N GLN A 201 8.42 -10.36 4.92
CA GLN A 201 9.62 -10.81 5.63
C GLN A 201 10.60 -11.57 4.71
N ILE A 202 10.06 -12.36 3.78
CA ILE A 202 10.88 -13.05 2.77
C ILE A 202 11.50 -12.04 1.81
N THR A 203 10.68 -11.13 1.28
CA THR A 203 11.13 -10.13 0.30
C THR A 203 12.19 -9.19 0.88
N ARG A 204 11.98 -8.71 2.12
CA ARG A 204 12.91 -7.82 2.81
C ARG A 204 14.29 -8.44 2.98
N ARG A 205 14.34 -9.75 3.23
CA ARG A 205 15.58 -10.45 3.56
C ARG A 205 16.35 -10.94 2.35
N TYR A 206 15.66 -11.42 1.33
CA TYR A 206 16.28 -12.05 0.15
C TYR A 206 16.14 -11.20 -1.11
N ALA A 207 15.93 -9.89 -0.96
CA ALA A 207 15.68 -8.96 -2.05
C ALA A 207 16.76 -9.00 -3.15
N LYS A 208 18.02 -9.30 -2.80
CA LYS A 208 19.14 -9.37 -3.76
C LYS A 208 19.23 -10.72 -4.48
N GLU A 209 18.72 -11.79 -3.87
CA GLU A 209 18.91 -13.18 -4.30
C GLU A 209 17.66 -13.77 -4.97
N LEU A 210 16.49 -13.17 -4.73
CA LEU A 210 15.22 -13.53 -5.36
C LEU A 210 14.79 -12.41 -6.33
N PRO A 211 15.29 -12.43 -7.59
CA PRO A 211 14.91 -11.44 -8.61
C PRO A 211 13.45 -11.58 -9.09
N TYR A 212 12.75 -12.66 -8.73
CA TYR A 212 11.37 -12.93 -9.13
C TYR A 212 10.41 -13.06 -7.94
N ALA A 213 9.13 -12.83 -8.24
CA ALA A 213 7.98 -12.96 -7.36
C ALA A 213 7.98 -14.26 -6.56
N VAL A 214 8.10 -14.18 -5.24
CA VAL A 214 7.61 -15.23 -4.35
C VAL A 214 6.10 -15.05 -4.22
N SER A 215 5.34 -16.15 -4.25
CA SER A 215 3.91 -16.15 -3.88
C SER A 215 3.74 -16.82 -2.53
N VAL A 216 2.81 -16.32 -1.72
CA VAL A 216 2.46 -16.90 -0.43
C VAL A 216 0.98 -17.23 -0.45
N GLU A 217 0.64 -18.45 -0.10
CA GLU A 217 -0.72 -18.97 0.03
C GLU A 217 -0.97 -19.38 1.48
N ILE A 218 -2.15 -19.08 2.03
CA ILE A 218 -2.56 -19.57 3.35
C ILE A 218 -3.45 -20.79 3.14
N GLU A 219 -2.94 -21.98 3.47
CA GLU A 219 -3.66 -23.26 3.36
C GLU A 219 -4.64 -23.44 4.53
N ARG A 220 -4.36 -22.84 5.70
CA ARG A 220 -5.19 -22.93 6.90
C ARG A 220 -5.16 -21.61 7.66
N PHE A 221 -6.33 -21.13 8.08
CA PHE A 221 -6.51 -19.99 8.98
C PHE A 221 -7.70 -20.31 9.88
N GLU A 222 -7.44 -20.67 11.13
CA GLU A 222 -8.46 -21.04 12.10
C GLU A 222 -8.27 -20.29 13.41
N GLU A 223 -9.37 -19.89 14.02
CA GLU A 223 -9.39 -19.37 15.38
C GLU A 223 -9.68 -20.49 16.38
N ASP A 224 -8.83 -20.61 17.40
CA ASP A 224 -8.93 -21.58 18.48
C ASP A 224 -8.71 -20.85 19.81
N ASN A 225 -9.79 -20.48 20.50
CA ASN A 225 -9.74 -19.85 21.83
C ASN A 225 -8.85 -18.58 21.91
N GLY A 226 -9.01 -17.64 20.97
CA GLY A 226 -8.21 -16.41 20.92
C GLY A 226 -6.76 -16.60 20.42
N LEU A 227 -6.45 -17.77 19.85
CA LEU A 227 -5.22 -18.08 19.13
C LEU A 227 -5.55 -18.34 17.66
N TYR A 228 -4.90 -17.62 16.75
CA TYR A 228 -4.94 -17.97 15.33
C TYR A 228 -3.91 -19.05 14.99
N ARG A 229 -4.37 -20.12 14.33
CA ARG A 229 -3.54 -21.19 13.77
C ARG A 229 -3.48 -21.02 12.26
N ILE A 230 -2.29 -20.66 11.77
CA ILE A 230 -2.06 -20.29 10.37
C ILE A 230 -1.01 -21.21 9.76
N SER A 231 -1.34 -21.84 8.63
CA SER A 231 -0.41 -22.61 7.81
C SER A 231 -0.21 -21.91 6.47
N ALA A 232 1.01 -21.45 6.21
CA ALA A 232 1.39 -20.72 5.01
C ALA A 232 2.32 -21.57 4.11
N VAL A 233 2.13 -21.46 2.80
CA VAL A 233 3.01 -22.04 1.78
C VAL A 233 3.63 -20.92 0.96
N VAL A 234 4.96 -20.95 0.91
CA VAL A 234 5.79 -20.11 0.08
C VAL A 234 6.08 -20.87 -1.21
N TRP A 235 5.55 -20.38 -2.33
CA TRP A 235 5.77 -20.94 -3.65
C TRP A 235 6.97 -20.28 -4.32
N VAL A 236 7.88 -21.13 -4.82
CA VAL A 236 9.03 -20.73 -5.64
C VAL A 236 9.10 -21.54 -6.92
N GLU A 237 9.76 -21.00 -7.93
CA GLU A 237 9.85 -21.62 -9.26
C GLU A 237 10.99 -22.64 -9.35
N LYS A 238 12.10 -22.37 -8.65
CA LYS A 238 13.35 -23.14 -8.77
C LYS A 238 13.78 -23.74 -7.43
N PRO A 239 14.31 -24.99 -7.41
CA PRO A 239 14.85 -25.59 -6.19
C PRO A 239 15.94 -24.75 -5.50
N GLY A 240 16.78 -24.03 -6.28
CA GLY A 240 17.77 -23.11 -5.71
C GLY A 240 17.15 -21.97 -4.88
N GLN A 241 16.00 -21.44 -5.31
CA GLN A 241 15.26 -20.43 -4.54
C GLN A 241 14.73 -21.01 -3.23
N LYS A 242 14.23 -22.26 -3.25
CA LYS A 242 13.81 -22.97 -2.04
C LYS A 242 14.96 -23.10 -1.04
N ALA A 243 16.14 -23.48 -1.51
CA ALA A 243 17.33 -23.60 -0.66
C ALA A 243 17.73 -22.24 -0.03
N ILE A 244 17.64 -21.15 -0.80
CA ILE A 244 17.91 -19.79 -0.31
C ILE A 244 16.92 -19.38 0.78
N ILE A 245 15.61 -19.57 0.56
CA ILE A 245 14.57 -19.16 1.52
C ILE A 245 14.70 -19.96 2.83
N ILE A 246 14.96 -21.27 2.73
CA ILE A 246 15.19 -22.12 3.91
C ILE A 246 16.47 -21.70 4.64
N GLY A 247 17.54 -21.47 3.87
CA GLY A 247 18.87 -21.16 4.36
C GLY A 247 19.51 -22.31 5.13
N LYS A 248 20.72 -22.08 5.64
CA LYS A 248 21.49 -23.09 6.38
C LYS A 248 20.69 -23.59 7.59
N ASN A 249 20.43 -24.89 7.65
CA ASN A 249 19.67 -25.56 8.71
C ASN A 249 18.29 -24.94 9.00
N GLY A 250 17.65 -24.32 8.00
CA GLY A 250 16.33 -23.68 8.18
C GLY A 250 16.36 -22.37 8.97
N ALA A 251 17.53 -21.86 9.36
CA ALA A 251 17.65 -20.67 10.21
C ALA A 251 17.05 -19.41 9.56
N ALA A 252 17.13 -19.34 8.23
CA ALA A 252 16.68 -18.19 7.47
C ALA A 252 15.14 -18.15 7.40
N LEU A 253 14.49 -19.28 7.09
CA LEU A 253 13.03 -19.41 7.14
C LEU A 253 12.49 -19.20 8.56
N LYS A 254 13.13 -19.81 9.58
CA LYS A 254 12.71 -19.68 10.99
C LYS A 254 12.65 -18.21 11.43
N SER A 255 13.66 -17.43 11.08
CA SER A 255 13.72 -16.01 11.45
C SER A 255 12.76 -15.13 10.63
N ALA A 256 12.46 -15.47 9.37
CA ALA A 256 11.41 -14.81 8.60
C ALA A 256 10.02 -15.10 9.18
N ALA A 257 9.70 -16.38 9.43
CA ALA A 257 8.45 -16.81 10.05
C ALA A 257 8.26 -16.19 11.45
N THR A 258 9.32 -16.10 12.25
CA THR A 258 9.26 -15.45 13.57
C THR A 258 8.86 -13.98 13.49
N GLN A 259 9.43 -13.24 12.52
CA GLN A 259 9.07 -11.82 12.33
C GLN A 259 7.66 -11.66 11.77
N ALA A 260 7.24 -12.53 10.85
CA ALA A 260 5.89 -12.53 10.31
C ALA A 260 4.86 -12.80 11.42
N ARG A 261 5.09 -13.83 12.24
CA ARG A 261 4.25 -14.16 13.41
C ARG A 261 4.11 -12.98 14.37
N LYS A 262 5.22 -12.30 14.72
CA LYS A 262 5.16 -11.12 15.59
C LYS A 262 4.36 -9.96 14.97
N ALA A 263 4.49 -9.76 13.66
CA ALA A 263 3.71 -8.77 12.95
C ALA A 263 2.21 -9.12 12.95
N MET A 264 1.87 -10.41 12.77
CA MET A 264 0.50 -10.90 12.84
C MET A 264 -0.08 -10.73 14.25
N GLU A 265 0.66 -11.07 15.31
CA GLU A 265 0.20 -10.88 16.70
C GLU A 265 -0.14 -9.42 16.98
N SER A 266 0.69 -8.49 16.48
CA SER A 266 0.43 -7.06 16.65
C SER A 266 -0.73 -6.54 15.79
N PHE A 267 -1.04 -7.21 14.68
CA PHE A 267 -2.06 -6.76 13.73
C PHE A 267 -3.44 -7.32 14.07
N PHE A 268 -3.51 -8.60 14.45
CA PHE A 268 -4.75 -9.28 14.84
C PHE A 268 -5.10 -9.11 16.32
N ASP A 269 -4.21 -8.48 17.11
CA ASP A 269 -4.33 -8.31 18.55
C ASP A 269 -4.60 -9.63 19.32
N CYS A 270 -4.00 -10.72 18.84
CA CYS A 270 -4.18 -12.05 19.40
C CYS A 270 -2.88 -12.87 19.32
N LYS A 271 -2.84 -14.05 19.96
CA LYS A 271 -1.71 -14.97 19.77
C LYS A 271 -1.79 -15.62 18.39
N VAL A 272 -0.63 -15.94 17.82
CA VAL A 272 -0.54 -16.59 16.51
C VAL A 272 0.43 -17.78 16.55
N TYR A 273 -0.06 -18.95 16.13
CA TYR A 273 0.74 -20.11 15.77
C TYR A 273 0.89 -20.15 14.25
N LEU A 274 2.13 -19.94 13.75
CA LEU A 274 2.42 -19.85 12.33
C LEU A 274 3.36 -20.99 11.89
N GLU A 275 2.88 -21.82 10.97
CA GLU A 275 3.68 -22.78 10.22
C GLU A 275 3.95 -22.25 8.82
N VAL A 276 5.20 -22.37 8.35
CA VAL A 276 5.57 -21.91 7.01
C VAL A 276 6.32 -23.01 6.26
N TRP A 277 5.79 -23.39 5.11
CA TRP A 277 6.38 -24.37 4.20
C TRP A 277 6.93 -23.70 2.96
N VAL A 278 7.96 -24.29 2.35
CA VAL A 278 8.49 -23.83 1.05
C VAL A 278 8.36 -24.95 0.03
N LYS A 279 7.51 -24.73 -0.98
CA LYS A 279 7.22 -25.70 -2.04
C LYS A 279 7.70 -25.15 -3.39
N VAL A 280 8.21 -26.04 -4.24
CA VAL A 280 8.63 -25.69 -5.61
C VAL A 280 7.48 -26.03 -6.55
N LYS A 281 6.98 -25.04 -7.28
CA LYS A 281 6.03 -25.25 -8.38
C LYS A 281 6.65 -24.62 -9.62
N ARG A 282 6.95 -25.42 -10.64
CA ARG A 282 7.54 -24.87 -11.88
C ARG A 282 6.46 -24.09 -12.65
N SER A 283 6.85 -22.99 -13.28
CA SER A 283 6.01 -22.24 -14.24
C SER A 283 4.64 -21.76 -13.71
N TRP A 284 4.48 -21.57 -12.39
CA TRP A 284 3.21 -21.06 -11.83
C TRP A 284 2.93 -19.61 -12.24
N SER A 285 3.97 -18.82 -12.48
CA SER A 285 3.87 -17.43 -12.93
C SER A 285 3.35 -17.28 -14.36
N SER A 286 3.29 -18.38 -15.13
CA SER A 286 2.77 -18.46 -16.49
C SER A 286 1.49 -19.30 -16.62
N ASP A 287 0.96 -19.82 -15.51
CA ASP A 287 -0.27 -20.63 -15.47
C ASP A 287 -1.42 -19.75 -14.96
N GLU A 288 -2.30 -19.31 -15.87
CA GLU A 288 -3.46 -18.46 -15.56
C GLU A 288 -4.36 -19.06 -14.46
N SER A 289 -4.50 -20.39 -14.40
CA SER A 289 -5.32 -21.04 -13.38
C SER A 289 -4.66 -21.06 -11.99
N ALA A 290 -3.33 -21.03 -11.95
CA ALA A 290 -2.55 -20.87 -10.73
C ALA A 290 -2.51 -19.40 -10.30
N LEU A 291 -2.45 -18.47 -11.26
CA LEU A 291 -2.54 -17.05 -11.04
C LEU A 291 -3.88 -16.69 -10.37
N VAL A 292 -5.03 -17.09 -10.91
CA VAL A 292 -6.35 -16.84 -10.29
C VAL A 292 -6.43 -17.37 -8.85
N ARG A 293 -5.98 -18.61 -8.59
CA ARG A 293 -5.96 -19.20 -7.24
C ARG A 293 -5.04 -18.48 -6.25
N LEU A 294 -3.99 -17.84 -6.75
CA LEU A 294 -3.05 -17.03 -5.98
C LEU A 294 -3.46 -15.54 -5.92
N GLY A 295 -4.69 -15.20 -6.36
CA GLY A 295 -5.23 -13.83 -6.33
C GLY A 295 -4.90 -12.96 -7.54
N TYR A 296 -4.40 -13.54 -8.63
CA TYR A 296 -4.04 -12.89 -9.89
C TYR A 296 -5.09 -13.18 -10.99
N GLY A 297 -6.36 -12.89 -10.72
CA GLY A 297 -7.46 -12.86 -11.68
C GLY A 297 -8.39 -11.71 -11.32
N ASP A 298 -8.95 -11.05 -12.34
CA ASP A 298 -9.80 -9.85 -12.21
C ASP A 298 -10.87 -9.96 -11.10
#